data_AF-A0A838SGH5-F1
#
_entry.id   AF-A0A838SGH5-F1
#
_cell.length_a   1.000
_cell.length_b   1.000
_cell.length_c   1.000
_cell.angle_alpha   90.00
_cell.angle_beta   90.00
_cell.angle_gamma   90.00
#
_symmetry.space_group_name_H-M   'P 1'
#
loop_
_entity.id
_entity.type
_entity.pdbx_description
1 polymer ?
#
loop_
_entity_poly.entity_id
_entity_poly.type
_entity_poly.pdbx_seq_one_letter_code
_entity_poly.pdbx_strand_id
1 'polypeptide(L)'
;MREHRWETQATLSFDDILSVAGKLRQLGLTSIHEDKEIIGYIEEWEVDHPQRIQVLAPWPTEDVTLLHLLDNWQGDFFLLAGHYHSIFQTHQSVNTYCSLAHPWRMTQPLTTLLPEAWLWLGFRHTHGFIRVRVHTTEVITPGETLAKPRDRFWLTDRENAFRTAIQILDLPIEVTQKGARVLLQTDRTDTPLFCSWPDAFGPCQFEFNSPDPFEFLVPASQLAATYQGQPANLRVYLTGFPEPALLDFTGIAPNPRFMYRCSIHCTLSDMPELLQLLEPQGRVYASLAEFQTDYLLPEGKDVAAIVGLVGTNGDFRLEIRLNQCPLPHQATEQWLEELVGHPLIYAPLPAFP
;
A
#
# COMPACT_ATOMS: atom_id res chain seq x y z
N MET A 1 -0.42 -4.33 -7.56
CA MET A 1 0.57 -5.14 -8.23
C MET A 1 1.81 -4.89 -7.40
N ARG A 2 2.56 -5.93 -7.06
CA ARG A 2 3.92 -5.67 -6.57
C ARG A 2 4.70 -5.20 -7.80
N GLU A 3 5.47 -4.14 -7.69
CA GLU A 3 6.38 -3.74 -8.76
C GLU A 3 7.65 -4.55 -8.64
N HIS A 4 8.41 -4.61 -9.73
CA HIS A 4 9.79 -5.01 -9.60
C HIS A 4 10.53 -3.88 -8.88
N ARG A 5 11.13 -4.22 -7.74
CA ARG A 5 11.81 -3.26 -6.87
C ARG A 5 13.24 -3.72 -6.64
N TRP A 6 14.17 -2.82 -6.84
CA TRP A 6 15.56 -2.96 -6.42
C TRP A 6 15.88 -1.90 -5.39
N GLU A 7 16.76 -2.22 -4.45
CA GLU A 7 17.28 -1.25 -3.49
C GLU A 7 18.78 -1.38 -3.35
N THR A 8 19.43 -0.33 -2.86
CA THR A 8 20.86 -0.38 -2.55
C THR A 8 21.14 -1.35 -1.40
N GLN A 9 22.18 -2.16 -1.56
CA GLN A 9 22.58 -3.12 -0.52
C GLN A 9 23.13 -2.42 0.72
N ALA A 10 23.84 -1.31 0.52
CA ALA A 10 24.36 -0.45 1.58
C ALA A 10 23.42 0.74 1.85
N THR A 11 23.51 1.28 3.07
CA THR A 11 23.01 2.63 3.35
C THR A 11 23.90 3.67 2.69
N LEU A 12 23.30 4.81 2.38
CA LEU A 12 23.90 5.93 1.68
C LEU A 12 23.79 7.18 2.54
N SER A 13 24.78 8.06 2.42
CA SER A 13 24.68 9.42 2.95
C SER A 13 23.77 10.28 2.08
N PHE A 14 23.34 11.43 2.59
CA PHE A 14 22.58 12.37 1.77
C PHE A 14 23.39 12.91 0.59
N ASP A 15 24.70 13.10 0.76
CA ASP A 15 25.60 13.52 -0.33
C ASP A 15 25.66 12.49 -1.46
N ASP A 16 25.61 11.19 -1.13
CA ASP A 16 25.51 10.13 -2.14
C ASP A 16 24.20 10.22 -2.92
N ILE A 17 23.08 10.52 -2.24
CA ILE A 17 21.77 10.74 -2.90
C ILE A 17 21.84 11.92 -3.87
N LEU A 18 22.44 13.04 -3.45
CA LEU A 18 22.64 14.21 -4.32
C LEU A 18 23.54 13.89 -5.52
N SER A 19 24.58 13.09 -5.32
CA SER A 19 25.46 12.61 -6.38
C SER A 19 24.70 11.78 -7.42
N VAL A 20 23.87 10.83 -6.97
CA VAL A 20 23.01 10.05 -7.88
C VAL A 20 22.01 10.94 -8.62
N ALA A 21 21.34 11.86 -7.92
CA ALA A 21 20.42 12.80 -8.55
C ALA A 21 21.13 13.64 -9.65
N GLY A 22 22.37 14.07 -9.38
CA GLY A 22 23.24 14.76 -10.34
C GLY A 22 23.61 13.90 -11.54
N LYS A 23 23.96 12.63 -11.32
CA LYS A 23 24.25 11.67 -12.39
C LYS A 23 23.05 11.44 -13.30
N LEU A 24 21.84 11.25 -12.73
CA LEU A 24 20.62 11.09 -13.53
C LEU A 24 20.36 12.31 -14.43
N ARG A 25 20.61 13.52 -13.93
CA ARG A 25 20.53 14.75 -14.75
C ARG A 25 21.58 14.80 -15.86
N GLN A 26 22.81 14.36 -15.61
CA GLN A 26 23.86 14.30 -16.64
C GLN A 26 23.51 13.32 -17.77
N LEU A 27 22.72 12.28 -17.46
CA LEU A 27 22.13 11.36 -18.44
C LEU A 27 20.91 11.95 -19.16
N GLY A 28 20.52 13.19 -18.86
CA GLY A 28 19.40 13.89 -19.48
C GLY A 28 18.03 13.59 -18.88
N LEU A 29 17.96 12.89 -17.74
CA LEU A 29 16.70 12.67 -17.03
C LEU A 29 16.28 13.90 -16.23
N THR A 30 14.97 14.07 -16.06
CA THR A 30 14.41 15.08 -15.16
C THR A 30 14.49 14.56 -13.73
N SER A 31 15.57 14.92 -13.03
CA SER A 31 15.84 14.52 -11.64
C SER A 31 15.91 15.75 -10.72
N ILE A 32 15.30 15.65 -9.53
CA ILE A 32 15.08 16.75 -8.60
C ILE A 32 16.40 17.38 -8.12
N HIS A 33 16.46 18.71 -8.15
CA HIS A 33 17.57 19.48 -7.57
C HIS A 33 17.37 19.68 -6.07
N GLU A 34 18.46 19.84 -5.34
CA GLU A 34 18.47 19.97 -3.87
C GLU A 34 17.53 21.06 -3.34
N ASP A 35 17.49 22.23 -3.99
CA ASP A 35 16.70 23.40 -3.61
C ASP A 35 15.24 23.35 -4.10
N LYS A 36 14.82 22.25 -4.75
CA LYS A 36 13.48 22.14 -5.35
C LYS A 36 12.54 21.37 -4.45
N GLU A 37 11.27 21.76 -4.55
CA GLU A 37 10.17 21.06 -3.91
C GLU A 37 10.10 19.62 -4.40
N ILE A 38 9.87 18.73 -3.46
CA ILE A 38 9.61 17.32 -3.63
C ILE A 38 8.45 16.93 -2.72
N ILE A 39 7.63 15.99 -3.18
CA ILE A 39 6.60 15.38 -2.35
C ILE A 39 7.18 14.10 -1.76
N GLY A 40 7.38 14.11 -0.45
CA GLY A 40 7.69 12.92 0.33
C GLY A 40 6.42 12.22 0.78
N TYR A 41 6.53 10.92 1.05
CA TYR A 41 5.49 10.12 1.67
C TYR A 41 6.06 9.46 2.92
N ILE A 42 5.54 9.85 4.08
CA ILE A 42 5.83 9.17 5.34
C ILE A 42 5.03 7.86 5.33
N GLU A 43 5.74 6.76 5.12
CA GLU A 43 5.15 5.43 4.91
C GLU A 43 4.75 4.78 6.22
N GLU A 44 5.60 4.90 7.24
CA GLU A 44 5.42 4.31 8.57
C GLU A 44 6.23 5.14 9.58
N TRP A 45 5.56 5.91 10.43
CA TRP A 45 6.19 6.64 11.54
C TRP A 45 5.52 6.31 12.86
N GLU A 46 6.16 5.50 13.69
CA GLU A 46 5.64 5.11 15.00
C GLU A 46 5.76 6.26 16.00
N VAL A 47 4.67 6.52 16.72
CA VAL A 47 4.58 7.60 17.70
C VAL A 47 4.01 7.09 19.03
N ASP A 48 4.39 7.75 20.12
CA ASP A 48 3.87 7.48 21.46
C ASP A 48 2.48 8.11 21.68
N HIS A 49 2.14 9.14 20.92
CA HIS A 49 0.90 9.89 21.09
C HIS A 49 0.39 10.52 19.77
N PRO A 50 -0.93 10.60 19.54
CA PRO A 50 -1.49 11.24 18.34
C PRO A 50 -1.00 12.69 18.11
N GLN A 51 -0.72 13.46 19.13
CA GLN A 51 -0.28 14.86 18.97
C GLN A 51 1.14 15.01 18.41
N ARG A 52 1.90 13.91 18.28
CA ARG A 52 3.25 13.97 17.70
C ARG A 52 3.28 14.54 16.29
N ILE A 53 2.19 14.44 15.52
CA ILE A 53 2.08 15.01 14.18
C ILE A 53 2.46 16.50 14.12
N GLN A 54 2.29 17.25 15.21
CA GLN A 54 2.63 18.68 15.29
C GLN A 54 4.11 18.99 15.06
N VAL A 55 5.03 18.02 15.24
CA VAL A 55 6.46 18.25 14.93
C VAL A 55 6.70 18.47 13.43
N LEU A 56 5.76 18.03 12.57
CA LEU A 56 5.79 18.25 11.13
C LEU A 56 5.15 19.58 10.71
N ALA A 57 4.67 20.41 11.65
CA ALA A 57 4.05 21.71 11.35
C ALA A 57 4.87 22.67 10.46
N PRO A 58 6.22 22.62 10.41
CA PRO A 58 6.98 23.41 9.45
C PRO A 58 6.69 23.09 7.97
N TRP A 59 6.20 21.88 7.67
CA TRP A 59 5.93 21.43 6.31
C TRP A 59 4.43 21.21 6.08
N PRO A 60 3.89 21.59 4.91
CA PRO A 60 2.54 21.20 4.52
C PRO A 60 2.42 19.67 4.44
N THR A 61 1.36 19.13 5.03
CA THR A 61 1.04 17.71 4.99
C THR A 61 -0.34 17.47 4.39
N GLU A 62 -0.48 16.36 3.67
CA GLU A 62 -1.73 15.93 3.05
C GLU A 62 -2.05 14.47 3.43
N ASP A 63 -3.33 14.09 3.34
CA ASP A 63 -3.82 12.73 3.61
C ASP A 63 -3.37 12.15 4.96
N VAL A 64 -3.26 13.02 5.98
CA VAL A 64 -2.81 12.64 7.32
C VAL A 64 -3.71 11.55 7.89
N THR A 65 -3.08 10.42 8.19
CA THR A 65 -3.73 9.22 8.68
C THR A 65 -3.02 8.73 9.92
N LEU A 66 -3.73 8.71 11.05
CA LEU A 66 -3.28 7.99 12.24
C LEU A 66 -3.72 6.52 12.11
N LEU A 67 -2.80 5.61 12.37
CA LEU A 67 -3.04 4.18 12.43
C LEU A 67 -3.06 3.74 13.88
N HIS A 68 -4.05 2.94 14.25
CA HIS A 68 -3.96 2.08 15.43
C HIS A 68 -3.51 0.70 14.96
N LEU A 69 -2.35 0.26 15.43
CA LEU A 69 -1.85 -1.09 15.23
C LEU A 69 -2.23 -1.91 16.46
N LEU A 70 -3.06 -2.93 16.26
CA LEU A 70 -3.53 -3.83 17.31
C LEU A 70 -2.85 -5.18 17.11
N ASP A 71 -1.69 -5.34 17.75
CA ASP A 71 -0.88 -6.55 17.63
C ASP A 71 -1.47 -7.70 18.44
N ASN A 72 -1.40 -8.91 17.89
CA ASN A 72 -1.86 -10.14 18.56
C ASN A 72 -3.31 -10.08 19.06
N TRP A 73 -4.17 -9.35 18.35
CA TRP A 73 -5.55 -9.14 18.75
C TRP A 73 -6.38 -10.42 18.57
N GLN A 74 -7.27 -10.69 19.54
CA GLN A 74 -8.08 -11.92 19.64
C GLN A 74 -9.54 -11.64 20.03
N GLY A 75 -10.00 -10.40 19.82
CA GLY A 75 -11.36 -9.98 20.17
C GLY A 75 -12.41 -10.39 19.13
N ASP A 76 -13.61 -9.83 19.29
CA ASP A 76 -14.68 -9.92 18.29
C ASP A 76 -14.58 -8.75 17.30
N PHE A 77 -14.49 -9.04 16.00
CA PHE A 77 -14.23 -8.04 14.97
C PHE A 77 -15.47 -7.16 14.73
N PHE A 78 -16.66 -7.73 14.88
CA PHE A 78 -17.91 -6.99 14.78
C PHE A 78 -18.01 -5.95 15.89
N LEU A 79 -17.70 -6.32 17.14
CA LEU A 79 -17.71 -5.38 18.27
C LEU A 79 -16.65 -4.29 18.11
N LEU A 80 -15.43 -4.67 17.70
CA LEU A 80 -14.35 -3.71 17.44
C LEU A 80 -14.79 -2.69 16.36
N ALA A 81 -15.24 -3.17 15.20
CA ALA A 81 -15.69 -2.32 14.12
C ALA A 81 -16.87 -1.43 14.52
N GLY A 82 -17.83 -1.96 15.29
CA GLY A 82 -18.97 -1.21 15.81
C GLY A 82 -18.57 -0.06 16.74
N HIS A 83 -17.56 -0.26 17.60
CA HIS A 83 -17.03 0.80 18.46
C HIS A 83 -16.35 1.92 17.65
N TYR A 84 -15.48 1.56 16.70
CA TYR A 84 -14.87 2.52 15.79
C TYR A 84 -15.91 3.28 14.97
N HIS A 85 -16.92 2.57 14.45
CA HIS A 85 -18.02 3.18 13.72
C HIS A 85 -18.81 4.17 14.59
N SER A 86 -19.06 3.85 15.86
CA SER A 86 -19.80 4.71 16.77
C SER A 86 -19.09 6.05 17.01
N ILE A 87 -17.77 6.03 17.18
CA ILE A 87 -16.96 7.25 17.33
C ILE A 87 -16.78 7.96 15.97
N PHE A 88 -16.67 7.22 14.87
CA PHE A 88 -16.70 7.80 13.53
C PHE A 88 -17.98 8.64 13.31
N GLN A 89 -19.15 8.13 13.68
CA GLN A 89 -20.42 8.83 13.50
C GLN A 89 -20.47 10.19 14.23
N THR A 90 -19.77 10.33 15.36
CA THR A 90 -19.73 11.60 16.11
C THR A 90 -18.79 12.64 15.49
N HIS A 91 -17.77 12.20 14.75
CA HIS A 91 -16.69 13.07 14.25
C HIS A 91 -16.58 13.14 12.73
N GLN A 92 -17.44 12.43 11.99
CA GLN A 92 -17.35 12.37 10.54
C GLN A 92 -17.53 13.74 9.87
N SER A 93 -16.77 13.95 8.81
CA SER A 93 -16.87 15.06 7.87
C SER A 93 -16.52 14.58 6.46
N VAL A 94 -16.65 15.46 5.46
CA VAL A 94 -16.43 15.12 4.05
C VAL A 94 -15.08 14.43 3.80
N ASN A 95 -14.04 14.84 4.54
CA ASN A 95 -12.65 14.37 4.34
C ASN A 95 -12.20 13.32 5.36
N THR A 96 -13.08 12.90 6.29
CA THR A 96 -12.71 11.86 7.27
C THR A 96 -12.98 10.48 6.70
N TYR A 97 -12.10 9.54 7.03
CA TYR A 97 -12.22 8.14 6.64
C TYR A 97 -11.73 7.25 7.79
N CYS A 98 -12.57 6.27 8.17
CA CYS A 98 -12.22 5.25 9.14
C CYS A 98 -12.25 3.88 8.46
N SER A 99 -11.21 3.07 8.59
CA SER A 99 -11.26 1.69 8.10
C SER A 99 -10.46 0.74 8.96
N LEU A 100 -10.97 -0.47 9.14
CA LEU A 100 -10.33 -1.54 9.89
C LEU A 100 -9.90 -2.62 8.91
N ALA A 101 -8.62 -2.98 8.97
CA ALA A 101 -8.03 -4.04 8.17
C ALA A 101 -7.79 -5.28 9.03
N HIS A 102 -8.22 -6.43 8.53
CA HIS A 102 -8.09 -7.72 9.21
C HIS A 102 -7.62 -8.80 8.22
N PRO A 103 -6.67 -9.66 8.60
CA PRO A 103 -6.27 -10.80 7.77
C PRO A 103 -7.37 -11.86 7.72
N TRP A 104 -7.51 -12.55 6.61
CA TRP A 104 -8.42 -13.69 6.48
C TRP A 104 -7.72 -14.79 5.69
N ARG A 105 -8.22 -16.02 5.80
CA ARG A 105 -7.52 -17.18 5.27
C ARG A 105 -8.40 -17.99 4.32
N MET A 106 -7.85 -18.25 3.14
CA MET A 106 -8.41 -19.20 2.20
C MET A 106 -8.01 -20.61 2.61
N THR A 107 -8.97 -21.53 2.63
CA THR A 107 -8.75 -22.94 2.99
C THR A 107 -8.43 -23.82 1.77
N GLN A 108 -8.79 -23.35 0.58
CA GLN A 108 -8.50 -24.05 -0.67
C GLN A 108 -7.02 -23.95 -1.04
N PRO A 109 -6.43 -25.00 -1.66
CA PRO A 109 -5.06 -24.96 -2.13
C PRO A 109 -4.92 -23.97 -3.29
N LEU A 110 -3.91 -23.10 -3.21
CA LEU A 110 -3.61 -22.07 -4.21
C LEU A 110 -2.19 -22.28 -4.72
N THR A 111 -1.98 -22.08 -6.01
CA THR A 111 -0.67 -22.26 -6.66
C THR A 111 0.08 -20.93 -6.78
N THR A 112 -0.66 -19.86 -7.08
CA THR A 112 -0.13 -18.55 -7.47
C THR A 112 -0.45 -17.44 -6.47
N LEU A 113 -1.29 -17.74 -5.48
CA LEU A 113 -1.71 -16.82 -4.43
C LEU A 113 -1.25 -17.30 -3.05
N LEU A 114 -0.98 -16.34 -2.17
CA LEU A 114 -0.79 -16.62 -0.75
C LEU A 114 -2.13 -17.06 -0.14
N PRO A 115 -2.13 -18.00 0.81
CA PRO A 115 -3.36 -18.44 1.48
C PRO A 115 -3.93 -17.37 2.42
N GLU A 116 -3.09 -16.48 2.94
CA GLU A 116 -3.52 -15.30 3.68
C GLU A 116 -3.82 -14.15 2.73
N ALA A 117 -4.91 -13.45 2.99
CA ALA A 117 -5.41 -12.30 2.26
C ALA A 117 -5.95 -11.27 3.26
N TRP A 118 -6.31 -10.07 2.81
CA TRP A 118 -6.76 -9.01 3.71
C TRP A 118 -8.12 -8.47 3.32
N LEU A 119 -8.86 -8.09 4.36
CA LEU A 119 -10.18 -7.50 4.32
C LEU A 119 -10.05 -6.10 4.94
N TRP A 120 -10.70 -5.11 4.34
CA TRP A 120 -10.98 -3.83 4.96
C TRP A 120 -12.48 -3.64 5.06
N LEU A 121 -12.94 -3.28 6.24
CA LEU A 121 -14.25 -2.68 6.45
C LEU A 121 -14.03 -1.20 6.72
N GLY A 122 -14.70 -0.31 6.00
CA GLY A 122 -14.57 1.10 6.32
C GLY A 122 -15.81 1.94 6.08
N PHE A 123 -15.69 3.16 6.60
CA PHE A 123 -16.75 4.12 6.80
C PHE A 123 -16.28 5.47 6.27
N ARG A 124 -17.10 6.05 5.41
CA ARG A 124 -16.98 7.41 4.88
C ARG A 124 -18.28 8.15 5.12
N HIS A 125 -18.24 9.48 5.03
CA HIS A 125 -19.41 10.32 5.28
C HIS A 125 -20.65 9.99 4.42
N THR A 126 -20.44 9.38 3.24
CA THR A 126 -21.52 9.04 2.28
C THR A 126 -21.83 7.56 2.17
N HIS A 127 -20.93 6.68 2.61
CA HIS A 127 -21.07 5.24 2.36
C HIS A 127 -20.16 4.43 3.28
N GLY A 128 -20.58 3.18 3.54
CA GLY A 128 -19.68 2.12 3.95
C GLY A 128 -19.03 1.46 2.73
N PHE A 129 -17.92 0.78 2.94
CA PHE A 129 -17.33 -0.09 1.92
C PHE A 129 -16.71 -1.33 2.55
N ILE A 130 -16.65 -2.38 1.75
CA ILE A 130 -15.85 -3.56 2.03
C ILE A 130 -14.87 -3.78 0.89
N ARG A 131 -13.60 -4.01 1.23
CA ARG A 131 -12.54 -4.24 0.26
C ARG A 131 -11.84 -5.54 0.60
N VAL A 132 -11.62 -6.38 -0.41
CA VAL A 132 -10.88 -7.63 -0.27
C VAL A 132 -9.68 -7.59 -1.20
N ARG A 133 -8.52 -7.93 -0.66
CA ARG A 133 -7.24 -7.94 -1.36
C ARG A 133 -6.61 -9.31 -1.25
N VAL A 134 -6.27 -9.90 -2.39
CA VAL A 134 -5.55 -11.17 -2.48
C VAL A 134 -4.14 -10.92 -2.97
N HIS A 135 -3.21 -11.74 -2.50
CA HIS A 135 -1.78 -11.56 -2.75
C HIS A 135 -1.18 -12.74 -3.48
N THR A 136 -0.17 -12.43 -4.27
CA THR A 136 0.44 -13.33 -5.23
C THR A 136 1.75 -13.82 -4.64
N THR A 137 2.09 -15.09 -4.87
CA THR A 137 3.36 -15.67 -4.36
C THR A 137 4.58 -15.04 -5.01
N GLU A 138 4.43 -14.55 -6.24
CA GLU A 138 5.46 -13.91 -7.05
C GLU A 138 4.97 -12.53 -7.52
N VAL A 139 5.92 -11.68 -7.94
CA VAL A 139 5.60 -10.41 -8.63
C VAL A 139 5.26 -10.73 -10.08
N ILE A 140 4.02 -10.43 -10.49
CA ILE A 140 3.53 -10.63 -11.86
C ILE A 140 2.84 -9.35 -12.30
N THR A 141 3.46 -8.64 -13.23
CA THR A 141 2.95 -7.36 -13.72
C THR A 141 2.00 -7.55 -14.92
N PRO A 142 1.07 -6.62 -15.20
CA PRO A 142 0.20 -6.69 -16.37
C PRO A 142 1.03 -6.72 -17.65
N GLY A 143 0.75 -7.67 -18.53
CA GLY A 143 1.48 -7.83 -19.79
C GLY A 143 2.70 -8.74 -19.69
N GLU A 144 3.18 -9.06 -18.49
CA GLU A 144 4.12 -10.16 -18.28
C GLU A 144 3.35 -11.49 -18.29
N THR A 145 3.64 -12.33 -19.27
CA THR A 145 3.18 -13.72 -19.27
C THR A 145 4.15 -14.56 -18.45
N LEU A 146 3.65 -15.34 -17.49
CA LEU A 146 4.45 -16.41 -16.92
C LEU A 146 4.72 -17.44 -18.02
N ALA A 147 5.81 -18.18 -17.91
CA ALA A 147 6.05 -19.29 -18.81
C ALA A 147 4.84 -20.26 -18.76
N LYS A 148 4.30 -20.64 -19.93
CA LYS A 148 3.24 -21.65 -20.03
C LYS A 148 3.70 -22.94 -19.32
N PRO A 149 2.85 -23.60 -18.50
CA PRO A 149 1.40 -23.44 -18.38
C PRO A 149 0.91 -22.63 -17.17
N ARG A 150 1.78 -21.88 -16.46
CA ARG A 150 1.43 -21.22 -15.19
C ARG A 150 0.31 -20.18 -15.30
N ASP A 151 0.16 -19.55 -16.46
CA ASP A 151 -0.90 -18.58 -16.76
C ASP A 151 -2.32 -19.10 -16.51
N ARG A 152 -2.56 -20.42 -16.65
CA ARG A 152 -3.89 -20.99 -16.42
C ARG A 152 -4.24 -21.08 -14.93
N PHE A 153 -3.27 -21.35 -14.06
CA PHE A 153 -3.50 -21.42 -12.61
C PHE A 153 -3.79 -20.04 -12.04
N TRP A 154 -3.21 -18.99 -12.62
CA TRP A 154 -3.42 -17.62 -12.20
C TRP A 154 -4.87 -17.16 -12.26
N LEU A 155 -5.54 -17.37 -13.39
CA LEU A 155 -6.93 -16.95 -13.58
C LEU A 155 -7.86 -17.75 -12.67
N THR A 156 -7.65 -19.06 -12.61
CA THR A 156 -8.43 -19.97 -11.76
C THR A 156 -8.27 -19.64 -10.26
N ASP A 157 -7.04 -19.45 -9.77
CA ASP A 157 -6.79 -19.12 -8.37
C ASP A 157 -7.44 -17.78 -7.99
N ARG A 158 -7.38 -16.77 -8.86
CA ARG A 158 -8.02 -15.47 -8.65
C ARG A 158 -9.54 -15.56 -8.65
N GLU A 159 -10.11 -16.23 -9.64
CA GLU A 159 -11.54 -16.46 -9.72
C GLU A 159 -12.03 -17.15 -8.44
N ASN A 160 -11.36 -18.23 -8.03
CA ASN A 160 -11.71 -18.99 -6.83
C ASN A 160 -11.56 -18.15 -5.58
N ALA A 161 -10.47 -17.39 -5.43
CA ALA A 161 -10.24 -16.55 -4.27
C ALA A 161 -11.33 -15.48 -4.09
N PHE A 162 -11.69 -14.76 -5.16
CA PHE A 162 -12.76 -13.77 -5.09
C PHE A 162 -14.12 -14.39 -4.93
N ARG A 163 -14.40 -15.51 -5.62
CA ARG A 163 -15.66 -16.26 -5.44
C ARG A 163 -15.84 -16.68 -3.99
N THR A 164 -14.80 -17.22 -3.35
CA THR A 164 -14.83 -17.58 -1.93
C THR A 164 -15.11 -16.37 -1.03
N ALA A 165 -14.38 -15.26 -1.22
CA ALA A 165 -14.60 -14.06 -0.42
C ALA A 165 -16.03 -13.52 -0.58
N ILE A 166 -16.50 -13.37 -1.82
CA ILE A 166 -17.84 -12.88 -2.15
C ILE A 166 -18.94 -13.76 -1.56
N GLN A 167 -18.78 -15.09 -1.62
CA GLN A 167 -19.73 -16.03 -1.04
C GLN A 167 -19.81 -15.92 0.48
N ILE A 168 -18.67 -15.77 1.16
CA ILE A 168 -18.64 -15.62 2.62
C ILE A 168 -19.24 -14.26 3.04
N LEU A 169 -18.98 -13.22 2.25
CA LEU A 169 -19.51 -11.89 2.48
C LEU A 169 -20.96 -11.70 2.02
N ASP A 170 -21.55 -12.71 1.37
CA ASP A 170 -22.90 -12.65 0.77
C ASP A 170 -23.12 -11.41 -0.12
N LEU A 171 -22.10 -11.04 -0.91
CA LEU A 171 -22.18 -9.86 -1.78
C LEU A 171 -22.90 -10.18 -3.09
N PRO A 172 -23.69 -9.24 -3.64
CA PRO A 172 -24.36 -9.39 -4.93
C PRO A 172 -23.39 -9.15 -6.09
N ILE A 173 -22.30 -9.93 -6.12
CA ILE A 173 -21.24 -9.84 -7.12
C ILE A 173 -21.09 -11.19 -7.82
N GLU A 174 -21.25 -11.20 -9.13
CA GLU A 174 -20.95 -12.34 -9.96
C GLU A 174 -19.47 -12.34 -10.37
N VAL A 175 -18.84 -13.51 -10.24
CA VAL A 175 -17.46 -13.75 -10.69
C VAL A 175 -17.50 -14.65 -11.92
N THR A 176 -16.95 -14.16 -13.03
CA THR A 176 -16.84 -14.92 -14.28
C THR A 176 -15.46 -14.78 -14.91
N GLN A 177 -15.01 -15.79 -15.66
CA GLN A 177 -13.81 -15.71 -16.47
C GLN A 177 -14.16 -15.36 -17.92
N LYS A 178 -13.56 -14.31 -18.48
CA LYS A 178 -13.74 -13.91 -19.88
C LYS A 178 -12.38 -13.76 -20.58
N GLY A 179 -12.00 -14.78 -21.35
CA GLY A 179 -10.69 -14.85 -22.00
C GLY A 179 -9.56 -14.93 -20.97
N ALA A 180 -8.62 -13.98 -21.04
CA ALA A 180 -7.48 -13.89 -20.13
C ALA A 180 -7.74 -12.98 -18.90
N ARG A 181 -9.01 -12.78 -18.52
CA ARG A 181 -9.40 -11.87 -17.43
C ARG A 181 -10.44 -12.51 -16.53
N VAL A 182 -10.38 -12.19 -15.24
CA VAL A 182 -11.46 -12.41 -14.28
C VAL A 182 -12.29 -11.13 -14.24
N LEU A 183 -13.61 -11.27 -14.35
CA LEU A 183 -14.58 -10.19 -14.38
C LEU A 183 -15.47 -10.29 -13.14
N LEU A 184 -15.62 -9.17 -12.44
CA LEU A 184 -16.54 -8.99 -11.32
C LEU A 184 -17.66 -8.04 -11.76
N GLN A 185 -18.91 -8.43 -11.57
CA GLN A 185 -20.07 -7.63 -11.95
C GLN A 185 -21.11 -7.66 -10.85
N THR A 186 -21.88 -6.59 -10.71
CA THR A 186 -23.04 -6.53 -9.82
C THR A 186 -24.24 -6.03 -10.61
N ASP A 187 -25.43 -6.46 -10.22
CA ASP A 187 -26.70 -5.93 -10.71
C ASP A 187 -27.16 -4.69 -9.92
N ARG A 188 -26.51 -4.38 -8.79
CA ARG A 188 -26.74 -3.15 -8.03
C ARG A 188 -26.31 -1.93 -8.82
N THR A 189 -27.24 -1.02 -9.03
CA THR A 189 -27.02 0.26 -9.74
C THR A 189 -26.88 1.44 -8.79
N ASP A 190 -27.17 1.24 -7.51
CA ASP A 190 -27.11 2.26 -6.46
C ASP A 190 -25.69 2.43 -5.88
N THR A 191 -24.80 1.45 -6.12
CA THR A 191 -23.47 1.44 -5.54
C THR A 191 -22.39 1.11 -6.58
N PRO A 192 -21.20 1.74 -6.45
CA PRO A 192 -20.08 1.39 -7.30
C PRO A 192 -19.39 0.10 -6.82
N LEU A 193 -18.91 -0.68 -7.79
CA LEU A 193 -17.96 -1.77 -7.64
C LEU A 193 -16.64 -1.32 -8.27
N PHE A 194 -15.59 -1.17 -7.47
CA PHE A 194 -14.26 -0.86 -7.96
C PHE A 194 -13.42 -2.13 -7.97
N CYS A 195 -12.73 -2.36 -9.08
CA CYS A 195 -11.72 -3.41 -9.15
C CYS A 195 -10.39 -2.75 -9.48
N SER A 196 -9.44 -2.85 -8.55
CA SER A 196 -8.06 -2.53 -8.86
C SER A 196 -7.41 -3.85 -9.29
N TRP A 197 -7.46 -4.02 -10.60
CA TRP A 197 -6.58 -4.92 -11.31
C TRP A 197 -5.20 -4.26 -11.38
N PRO A 198 -4.13 -5.02 -11.62
CA PRO A 198 -2.77 -4.51 -11.51
C PRO A 198 -2.41 -3.33 -12.44
N ASP A 199 -3.33 -2.88 -13.29
CA ASP A 199 -3.25 -1.84 -14.32
C ASP A 199 -2.84 -0.45 -13.80
N ALA A 200 -2.92 -0.19 -12.49
CA ALA A 200 -2.33 0.98 -11.85
C ALA A 200 -2.01 0.67 -10.37
N PHE A 201 -0.73 0.45 -10.07
CA PHE A 201 -0.08 0.51 -8.75
C PHE A 201 -0.69 -0.28 -7.55
N GLY A 202 -1.78 -1.05 -7.73
CA GLY A 202 -2.59 -1.61 -6.62
C GLY A 202 -2.80 -3.14 -6.68
N PRO A 203 -2.67 -3.88 -5.56
CA PRO A 203 -2.80 -5.36 -5.50
C PRO A 203 -4.14 -5.83 -6.03
N CYS A 204 -4.27 -7.13 -6.34
CA CYS A 204 -5.51 -7.68 -6.88
C CYS A 204 -6.62 -7.56 -5.83
N GLN A 205 -7.51 -6.58 -6.01
CA GLN A 205 -8.55 -6.27 -5.03
C GLN A 205 -9.85 -5.83 -5.69
N PHE A 206 -10.94 -6.03 -4.97
CA PHE A 206 -12.19 -5.31 -5.22
C PHE A 206 -12.57 -4.49 -4.00
N GLU A 207 -13.35 -3.43 -4.24
CA GLU A 207 -14.05 -2.65 -3.23
C GLU A 207 -15.50 -2.51 -3.65
N PHE A 208 -16.41 -2.84 -2.74
CA PHE A 208 -17.84 -2.73 -2.93
C PHE A 208 -18.43 -1.78 -1.90
N ASN A 209 -19.22 -0.81 -2.38
CA ASN A 209 -19.74 0.26 -1.54
C ASN A 209 -21.21 0.04 -1.21
N SER A 210 -21.67 0.69 -0.13
CA SER A 210 -23.08 0.76 0.23
C SER A 210 -23.43 2.10 0.89
N PRO A 211 -24.58 2.73 0.55
CA PRO A 211 -25.07 3.87 1.29
C PRO A 211 -25.50 3.52 2.73
N ASP A 212 -25.76 2.24 3.02
CA ASP A 212 -26.03 1.77 4.38
C ASP A 212 -24.70 1.51 5.12
N PRO A 213 -24.35 2.32 6.14
CA PRO A 213 -23.09 2.17 6.85
C PRO A 213 -23.01 0.87 7.69
N PHE A 214 -24.13 0.18 7.90
CA PHE A 214 -24.18 -1.05 8.68
C PHE A 214 -24.14 -2.32 7.83
N GLU A 215 -24.38 -2.23 6.51
CA GLU A 215 -24.55 -3.38 5.61
C GLU A 215 -23.40 -4.41 5.75
N PHE A 216 -22.17 -3.92 5.88
CA PHE A 216 -20.97 -4.76 5.86
C PHE A 216 -20.45 -5.19 7.22
N LEU A 217 -21.04 -4.74 8.35
CA LEU A 217 -20.52 -5.09 9.68
C LEU A 217 -20.56 -6.60 9.94
N VAL A 218 -21.69 -7.25 9.65
CA VAL A 218 -21.85 -8.70 9.84
C VAL A 218 -21.09 -9.48 8.76
N PRO A 219 -21.20 -9.17 7.46
CA PRO A 219 -20.37 -9.82 6.44
C PRO A 219 -18.87 -9.78 6.74
N ALA A 220 -18.33 -8.61 7.10
CA ALA A 220 -16.90 -8.47 7.37
C ALA A 220 -16.45 -9.34 8.55
N SER A 221 -17.26 -9.47 9.59
CA SER A 221 -16.92 -10.32 10.74
C SER A 221 -16.92 -11.81 10.38
N GLN A 222 -17.81 -12.25 9.47
CA GLN A 222 -17.81 -13.63 8.96
C GLN A 222 -16.52 -13.94 8.19
N LEU A 223 -16.05 -13.02 7.36
CA LEU A 223 -14.79 -13.21 6.64
C LEU A 223 -13.58 -13.16 7.59
N ALA A 224 -13.55 -12.22 8.53
CA ALA A 224 -12.51 -12.14 9.57
C ALA A 224 -12.42 -13.43 10.41
N ALA A 225 -13.56 -14.06 10.72
CA ALA A 225 -13.62 -15.31 11.49
C ALA A 225 -12.91 -16.50 10.80
N THR A 226 -12.68 -16.43 9.48
CA THR A 226 -11.89 -17.46 8.76
C THR A 226 -10.42 -17.50 9.17
N TYR A 227 -9.95 -16.50 9.93
CA TYR A 227 -8.62 -16.51 10.56
C TYR A 227 -8.54 -17.42 11.80
N GLN A 228 -9.61 -18.18 12.12
CA GLN A 228 -9.63 -19.32 13.04
C GLN A 228 -9.11 -19.04 14.47
N GLY A 229 -9.32 -17.82 14.98
CA GLY A 229 -8.92 -17.46 16.35
C GLY A 229 -7.41 -17.36 16.56
N GLN A 230 -6.62 -17.31 15.48
CA GLN A 230 -5.21 -16.94 15.57
C GLN A 230 -5.11 -15.47 15.99
N PRO A 231 -4.14 -15.09 16.84
CA PRO A 231 -3.86 -13.70 17.11
C PRO A 231 -3.58 -12.97 15.79
N ALA A 232 -4.36 -11.94 15.50
CA ALA A 232 -4.27 -11.19 14.26
C ALA A 232 -3.63 -9.82 14.51
N ASN A 233 -2.85 -9.32 13.55
CA ASN A 233 -2.32 -7.97 13.59
C ASN A 233 -3.27 -7.06 12.79
N LEU A 234 -4.13 -6.32 13.48
CA LEU A 234 -5.11 -5.45 12.84
C LEU A 234 -4.51 -4.06 12.65
N ARG A 235 -4.91 -3.40 11.56
CA ARG A 235 -4.57 -1.99 11.30
C ARG A 235 -5.86 -1.20 11.17
N VAL A 236 -6.04 -0.17 11.99
CA VAL A 236 -7.16 0.76 11.85
C VAL A 236 -6.66 2.10 11.37
N TYR A 237 -7.23 2.60 10.28
CA TYR A 237 -6.83 3.83 9.61
C TYR A 237 -7.83 4.93 9.96
N LEU A 238 -7.33 6.03 10.51
CA LEU A 238 -8.09 7.22 10.90
C LEU A 238 -7.55 8.42 10.12
N THR A 239 -8.11 8.65 8.94
CA THR A 239 -7.67 9.70 8.02
C THR A 239 -8.52 10.95 8.18
N GLY A 240 -7.86 12.12 8.22
CA GLY A 240 -8.52 13.43 8.15
C GLY A 240 -9.27 13.86 9.41
N PHE A 241 -9.12 13.17 10.53
CA PHE A 241 -9.72 13.58 11.80
C PHE A 241 -8.89 14.66 12.49
N PRO A 242 -9.53 15.65 13.13
CA PRO A 242 -8.82 16.61 13.95
C PRO A 242 -8.28 15.93 15.22
N GLU A 243 -7.19 16.45 15.78
CA GLU A 243 -6.51 15.86 16.95
C GLU A 243 -7.44 15.57 18.15
N PRO A 244 -8.39 16.46 18.54
CA PRO A 244 -9.28 16.14 19.65
C PRO A 244 -10.17 14.93 19.37
N ALA A 245 -10.56 14.69 18.12
CA ALA A 245 -11.36 13.52 17.74
C ALA A 245 -10.53 12.23 17.78
N LEU A 246 -9.24 12.29 17.44
CA LEU A 246 -8.34 11.13 17.49
C LEU A 246 -8.21 10.56 18.91
N LEU A 247 -8.30 11.40 19.94
CA LEU A 247 -8.26 10.97 21.34
C LEU A 247 -9.41 10.05 21.71
N ASP A 248 -10.61 10.27 21.17
CA ASP A 248 -11.78 9.45 21.47
C ASP A 248 -11.63 8.02 20.95
N PHE A 249 -10.86 7.82 19.87
CA PHE A 249 -10.57 6.49 19.34
C PHE A 249 -9.56 5.70 20.21
N THR A 250 -8.71 6.38 20.99
CA THR A 250 -7.62 5.72 21.73
C THR A 250 -8.11 4.75 22.80
N GLY A 251 -9.34 4.95 23.31
CA GLY A 251 -9.95 4.10 24.33
C GLY A 251 -10.63 2.84 23.81
N ILE A 252 -10.71 2.61 22.50
CA ILE A 252 -11.47 1.48 21.93
C ILE A 252 -10.80 0.13 22.19
N ALA A 253 -9.48 0.07 21.99
CA ALA A 253 -8.70 -1.15 22.10
C ALA A 253 -7.64 -1.00 23.20
N PRO A 254 -7.26 -2.09 23.88
CA PRO A 254 -6.19 -2.02 24.87
C PRO A 254 -4.84 -1.81 24.18
N ASN A 255 -4.09 -0.80 24.63
CA ASN A 255 -2.70 -0.53 24.24
C ASN A 255 -2.44 -0.49 22.72
N PRO A 256 -3.18 0.32 21.92
CA PRO A 256 -2.87 0.47 20.51
C PRO A 256 -1.49 1.11 20.35
N ARG A 257 -0.68 0.59 19.43
CA ARG A 257 0.48 1.31 18.92
C ARG A 257 0.01 2.33 17.89
N PHE A 258 0.57 3.54 17.92
CA PHE A 258 0.21 4.60 17.01
C PHE A 258 1.24 4.75 15.91
N MET A 259 0.78 4.94 14.68
CA MET A 259 1.65 5.19 13.56
C MET A 259 1.03 6.24 12.63
N TYR A 260 1.82 7.21 12.19
CA TYR A 260 1.39 8.19 11.21
C TYR A 260 1.81 7.81 9.79
N ARG A 261 0.94 8.20 8.85
CA ARG A 261 1.18 8.21 7.41
C ARG A 261 0.63 9.49 6.83
N CYS A 262 1.40 10.15 5.96
CA CYS A 262 0.96 11.34 5.25
C CYS A 262 1.90 11.65 4.09
N SER A 263 1.40 12.41 3.12
CA SER A 263 2.25 13.12 2.18
C SER A 263 2.80 14.37 2.87
N ILE A 264 4.02 14.75 2.51
CA ILE A 264 4.70 15.93 3.05
C ILE A 264 5.39 16.70 1.91
N HIS A 265 5.18 18.01 1.87
CA HIS A 265 5.79 18.90 0.89
C HIS A 265 7.02 19.55 1.52
N CYS A 266 8.18 19.27 0.96
CA CYS A 266 9.45 19.81 1.44
C CYS A 266 10.42 20.03 0.28
N THR A 267 11.58 20.62 0.54
CA THR A 267 12.68 20.58 -0.42
C THR A 267 13.47 19.28 -0.28
N LEU A 268 14.20 18.88 -1.31
CA LEU A 268 15.07 17.71 -1.20
C LEU A 268 16.11 17.88 -0.07
N SER A 269 16.63 19.10 0.15
CA SER A 269 17.53 19.43 1.27
C SER A 269 16.92 19.28 2.67
N ASP A 270 15.59 19.28 2.81
CA ASP A 270 14.94 19.12 4.11
C ASP A 270 14.90 17.64 4.56
N MET A 271 15.16 16.69 3.65
CA MET A 271 15.04 15.26 3.92
C MET A 271 15.85 14.77 5.14
N PRO A 272 17.10 15.22 5.37
CA PRO A 272 17.85 14.81 6.55
C PRO A 272 17.22 15.30 7.86
N GLU A 273 16.75 16.54 7.91
CA GLU A 273 16.07 17.10 9.09
C GLU A 273 14.75 16.38 9.34
N LEU A 274 13.96 16.16 8.28
CA LEU A 274 12.74 15.40 8.35
C LEU A 274 13.00 14.00 8.92
N LEU A 275 14.00 13.28 8.39
CA LEU A 275 14.31 11.93 8.84
C LEU A 275 14.69 11.87 10.32
N GLN A 276 15.43 12.86 10.82
CA GLN A 276 15.75 12.98 12.26
C GLN A 276 14.49 13.15 13.11
N LEU A 277 13.50 13.91 12.65
CA LEU A 277 12.23 14.09 13.38
C LEU A 277 11.39 12.81 13.46
N LEU A 278 11.57 11.88 12.51
CA LEU A 278 10.84 10.62 12.48
C LEU A 278 11.51 9.50 13.30
N GLU A 279 12.66 9.77 13.92
CA GLU A 279 13.32 8.81 14.82
C GLU A 279 12.45 8.45 16.05
N PRO A 280 12.62 7.26 16.63
CA PRO A 280 13.55 6.19 16.24
C PRO A 280 12.99 5.25 15.16
N GLN A 281 11.71 5.36 14.81
CA GLN A 281 11.03 4.42 13.92
C GLN A 281 10.19 5.21 12.90
N GLY A 282 10.89 5.62 11.85
CA GLY A 282 10.34 6.43 10.77
C GLY A 282 10.82 5.93 9.43
N ARG A 283 9.94 6.00 8.45
CA ARG A 283 10.25 5.73 7.05
C ARG A 283 9.62 6.78 6.16
N VAL A 284 10.44 7.43 5.34
CA VAL A 284 10.01 8.40 4.34
C VAL A 284 10.50 7.95 2.97
N TYR A 285 9.63 8.04 1.96
CA TYR A 285 9.95 7.79 0.57
C TYR A 285 9.76 9.07 -0.25
N ALA A 286 10.60 9.32 -1.24
CA ALA A 286 10.36 10.40 -2.20
C ALA A 286 10.94 10.05 -3.58
N SER A 287 10.26 10.47 -4.65
CA SER A 287 10.70 10.25 -6.04
C SER A 287 11.79 11.25 -6.45
N LEU A 288 12.97 10.77 -6.80
CA LEU A 288 14.06 11.60 -7.34
C LEU A 288 13.89 11.82 -8.84
N ALA A 289 13.47 10.80 -9.58
CA ALA A 289 13.27 10.84 -11.03
C ALA A 289 12.25 9.80 -11.49
N GLU A 290 11.48 10.16 -12.50
CA GLU A 290 10.53 9.27 -13.19
C GLU A 290 10.76 9.37 -14.70
N PHE A 291 10.84 8.24 -15.40
CA PHE A 291 11.16 8.21 -16.83
C PHE A 291 10.67 6.94 -17.53
N GLN A 292 10.66 6.96 -18.86
CA GLN A 292 10.49 5.78 -19.72
C GLN A 292 11.86 5.22 -20.08
N THR A 293 12.02 3.90 -20.02
CA THR A 293 13.35 3.28 -20.17
C THR A 293 13.89 3.35 -21.58
N ASP A 294 13.05 3.47 -22.61
CA ASP A 294 13.48 3.57 -24.02
C ASP A 294 14.48 4.71 -24.29
N TYR A 295 14.40 5.78 -23.49
CA TYR A 295 15.29 6.94 -23.57
C TYR A 295 16.76 6.60 -23.24
N LEU A 296 16.99 5.67 -22.30
CA LEU A 296 18.33 5.24 -21.87
C LEU A 296 18.69 3.80 -22.28
N LEU A 297 17.69 3.03 -22.70
CA LEU A 297 17.81 1.60 -23.01
C LEU A 297 16.93 1.25 -24.23
N PRO A 298 17.26 1.74 -25.43
CA PRO A 298 16.43 1.59 -26.63
C PRO A 298 16.29 0.15 -27.12
N GLU A 299 17.19 -0.76 -26.70
CA GLU A 299 17.14 -2.19 -27.02
C GLU A 299 16.21 -2.99 -26.11
N GLY A 300 15.80 -2.41 -24.98
CA GLY A 300 14.90 -3.02 -24.01
C GLY A 300 13.43 -2.86 -24.39
N LYS A 301 12.54 -3.50 -23.64
CA LYS A 301 11.14 -3.08 -23.64
C LYS A 301 11.04 -1.69 -23.02
N ASP A 302 10.16 -0.87 -23.57
CA ASP A 302 9.83 0.41 -22.95
C ASP A 302 8.96 0.17 -21.71
N VAL A 303 9.46 0.60 -20.55
CA VAL A 303 8.80 0.43 -19.25
C VAL A 303 8.89 1.74 -18.47
N ALA A 304 7.96 1.92 -17.53
CA ALA A 304 8.01 3.06 -16.61
C ALA A 304 8.97 2.74 -15.46
N ALA A 305 9.87 3.68 -15.17
CA ALA A 305 10.86 3.60 -14.11
C ALA A 305 10.74 4.78 -13.14
N ILE A 306 10.85 4.49 -11.85
CA ILE A 306 10.95 5.48 -10.78
C ILE A 306 12.22 5.20 -10.00
N VAL A 307 13.08 6.21 -9.86
CA VAL A 307 14.19 6.20 -8.91
C VAL A 307 13.76 7.06 -7.72
N GLY A 308 13.69 6.46 -6.54
CA GLY A 308 13.34 7.12 -5.30
C GLY A 308 14.44 7.02 -4.26
N LEU A 309 14.36 7.90 -3.27
CA LEU A 309 15.11 7.80 -2.03
C LEU A 309 14.19 7.24 -0.94
N VAL A 310 14.77 6.47 -0.05
CA VAL A 310 14.12 5.96 1.15
C VAL A 310 14.96 6.37 2.34
N GLY A 311 14.40 7.15 3.25
CA GLY A 311 15.01 7.48 4.54
C GLY A 311 14.47 6.57 5.64
N THR A 312 15.36 5.98 6.44
CA THR A 312 14.99 5.23 7.65
C THR A 312 16.14 5.22 8.66
N ASN A 313 15.84 5.37 9.95
CA ASN A 313 16.83 5.33 11.05
C ASN A 313 18.07 6.22 10.84
N GLY A 314 17.88 7.44 10.32
CA GLY A 314 18.98 8.39 10.08
C GLY A 314 19.81 8.15 8.81
N ASP A 315 19.55 7.05 8.09
CA ASP A 315 20.26 6.67 6.87
C ASP A 315 19.35 6.71 5.63
N PHE A 316 19.95 6.80 4.45
CA PHE A 316 19.23 6.71 3.18
C PHE A 316 19.52 5.41 2.42
N ARG A 317 18.61 5.02 1.53
CA ARG A 317 18.81 4.04 0.48
C ARG A 317 18.22 4.57 -0.82
N LEU A 318 18.71 4.08 -1.95
CA LEU A 318 18.01 4.24 -3.21
C LEU A 318 17.08 3.06 -3.42
N GLU A 319 15.97 3.36 -4.07
CA GLU A 319 14.97 2.39 -4.48
C GLU A 319 14.60 2.64 -5.93
N ILE A 320 14.55 1.59 -6.73
CA ILE A 320 14.13 1.68 -8.13
C ILE A 320 12.93 0.76 -8.32
N ARG A 321 11.84 1.33 -8.83
CA ARG A 321 10.60 0.63 -9.14
C ARG A 321 10.40 0.59 -10.65
N LEU A 322 10.14 -0.59 -11.19
CA LEU A 322 9.79 -0.80 -12.59
C LEU A 322 8.43 -1.47 -12.69
N ASN A 323 7.58 -0.98 -13.60
CA ASN A 323 6.28 -1.60 -13.85
C ASN A 323 6.36 -2.92 -14.65
N GLN A 324 7.49 -3.21 -15.28
CA GLN A 324 7.88 -4.49 -15.91
C GLN A 324 9.40 -4.59 -15.96
N CYS A 325 9.96 -5.78 -16.20
CA CYS A 325 11.39 -5.89 -16.49
C CYS A 325 11.71 -5.55 -17.98
N PRO A 326 12.54 -4.53 -18.27
CA PRO A 326 12.88 -4.14 -19.64
C PRO A 326 13.82 -5.16 -20.32
N LEU A 327 14.62 -5.88 -19.52
CA LEU A 327 15.55 -6.94 -19.92
C LEU A 327 15.37 -8.18 -19.02
N PRO A 328 16.01 -9.33 -19.33
CA PRO A 328 16.13 -10.42 -18.37
C PRO A 328 16.67 -9.93 -17.02
N HIS A 329 16.19 -10.51 -15.92
CA HIS A 329 16.39 -9.98 -14.56
C HIS A 329 17.84 -9.60 -14.22
N GLN A 330 18.82 -10.46 -14.53
CA GLN A 330 20.23 -10.19 -14.27
C GLN A 330 20.76 -8.97 -15.06
N ALA A 331 20.32 -8.82 -16.31
CA ALA A 331 20.72 -7.68 -17.15
C ALA A 331 20.00 -6.39 -16.73
N THR A 332 18.74 -6.49 -16.28
CA THR A 332 18.02 -5.35 -15.68
C THR A 332 18.75 -4.86 -14.43
N GLU A 333 19.13 -5.76 -13.52
CA GLU A 333 19.86 -5.39 -12.30
C GLU A 333 21.19 -4.71 -12.63
N GLN A 334 22.01 -5.29 -13.51
CA GLN A 334 23.28 -4.68 -13.92
C GLN A 334 23.08 -3.29 -14.54
N TRP A 335 22.11 -3.13 -15.44
CA TRP A 335 21.81 -1.84 -16.05
C TRP A 335 21.39 -0.79 -14.99
N LEU A 336 20.58 -1.20 -14.01
CA LEU A 336 20.19 -0.32 -12.91
C LEU A 336 21.38 0.06 -12.03
N GLU A 337 22.30 -0.86 -11.73
CA GLU A 337 23.54 -0.56 -11.00
C GLU A 337 24.40 0.44 -11.76
N GLU A 338 24.51 0.30 -13.09
CA GLU A 338 25.22 1.25 -13.96
C GLU A 338 24.52 2.62 -13.97
N LEU A 339 23.19 2.65 -13.96
CA LEU A 339 22.38 3.87 -13.92
C LEU A 339 22.65 4.68 -12.64
N VAL A 340 22.55 4.06 -11.46
CA VAL A 340 22.71 4.77 -10.18
C VAL A 340 24.14 4.80 -9.65
N GLY A 341 25.02 3.91 -10.12
CA GLY A 341 26.42 3.82 -9.69
C GLY A 341 26.65 3.10 -8.36
N HIS A 342 25.66 2.32 -7.89
CA HIS A 342 25.73 1.58 -6.63
C HIS A 342 25.24 0.15 -6.83
N PRO A 343 25.77 -0.83 -6.07
CA PRO A 343 25.26 -2.20 -6.07
C PRO A 343 23.80 -2.25 -5.59
N LEU A 344 23.00 -3.02 -6.32
CA LEU A 344 21.58 -3.18 -6.04
C LEU A 344 21.27 -4.63 -5.69
N ILE A 345 20.11 -4.84 -5.08
CA ILE A 345 19.54 -6.15 -4.87
C ILE A 345 18.05 -6.10 -5.16
N TYR A 346 17.53 -7.14 -5.82
CA TYR A 346 16.11 -7.31 -5.98
C TYR A 346 15.41 -7.51 -4.63
N ALA A 347 14.51 -6.59 -4.29
CA ALA A 347 13.84 -6.49 -2.99
C ALA A 347 12.35 -6.15 -3.18
N PRO A 348 11.55 -7.05 -3.76
CA PRO A 348 10.14 -6.79 -4.01
C PRO A 348 9.39 -6.55 -2.68
N LEU A 349 8.60 -5.47 -2.60
CA LEU A 349 7.83 -5.12 -1.40
C LEU A 349 7.06 -6.34 -0.85
N PRO A 350 7.00 -6.57 0.47
CA PRO A 350 6.28 -7.71 1.02
C PRO A 350 4.80 -7.66 0.63
N ALA A 351 4.15 -8.83 0.61
CA ALA A 351 2.71 -8.90 0.33
C ALA A 351 1.91 -8.12 1.38
N PHE A 352 2.33 -8.21 2.64
CA PHE A 352 1.73 -7.52 3.78
C PHE A 352 2.83 -6.79 4.54
N PRO A 353 2.70 -5.47 4.76
CA PRO A 353 3.58 -4.78 5.69
C PRO A 353 3.26 -5.17 7.13
#